data_AF-A0A6G7YMJ3-F1
#
_entry.id   AF-A0A6G7YMJ3-F1
#
_cell.length_a   1.000
_cell.length_b   1.000
_cell.length_c   1.000
_cell.angle_alpha   90.00
_cell.angle_beta   90.00
_cell.angle_gamma   90.00
#
_symmetry.space_group_name_H-M   'P 1'
#
loop_
_entity.id
_entity.type
_entity.pdbx_description
1 polymer ?
#
loop_
_entity_poly.entity_id
_entity_poly.type
_entity_poly.pdbx_seq_one_letter_code
_entity_poly.pdbx_strand_id
1 'polypeptide(L)'
;MRNSVLLAATAATASLVLSAAASAQPITNVVQPAKGPAAMNSNAIAEAVRDAVKSNYVLADKVPLVTAALDKGIAEGRYQGLEGGTLAERLNQDLAAAAHDKHLSISFDPVHAAMLKGPMSDEITEGPEWERMARGMNHGIAELRLMDGNVRYMNLVGFAWTGAKSAAAIDNAMRFLADGDAAVIDLRYNGGGSPKAIQYLFSHFVAANKPLMTFYFGGGKAVERDLSLAKLPAGRMKGKPLYILTSNRSISAAEAFAALVKDYGVGDIVGETTAGAAYRNSYFPIAGQYMLSVSVARGEVGPSRVDWEGTGIAPTIKANADDALDMAHMAALEKLGATAAGPEKAMMLAKAAVLKAKLSPVKAAHDLPAYVGRYQDRAVTVDKDALYSQRTGGPRTRLLAVGGDAFIMESDPLTRVEYVVADGKAVSMEVIRADGSRQKQPRTD
;
A
#
# COMPACT_ATOMS: atom_id res chain seq x y z
N MET A 1 30.91 19.01 -83.35
CA MET A 1 31.35 17.77 -84.06
C MET A 1 30.29 16.71 -83.76
N ARG A 2 29.33 16.53 -84.68
CA ARG A 2 29.24 15.43 -85.68
C ARG A 2 28.95 14.04 -85.07
N ASN A 3 27.69 13.63 -85.26
CA ASN A 3 27.12 12.29 -85.52
C ASN A 3 28.01 11.05 -85.39
N SER A 4 27.41 9.95 -84.89
CA SER A 4 27.09 8.70 -85.63
C SER A 4 26.55 7.64 -84.62
N VAL A 5 25.33 7.08 -84.72
CA VAL A 5 24.89 5.98 -85.64
C VAL A 5 25.62 4.67 -85.27
N LEU A 6 25.03 3.53 -84.87
CA LEU A 6 23.98 2.70 -85.48
C LEU A 6 23.68 1.42 -84.60
N LEU A 7 22.46 0.85 -84.74
CA LEU A 7 22.03 -0.59 -84.69
C LEU A 7 22.48 -1.50 -83.50
N ALA A 8 21.63 -2.09 -82.66
CA ALA A 8 20.49 -3.03 -82.83
C ALA A 8 20.86 -4.55 -82.74
N ALA A 9 20.08 -5.25 -81.90
CA ALA A 9 19.79 -6.70 -81.88
C ALA A 9 20.93 -7.65 -81.40
N THR A 10 20.75 -8.68 -80.54
CA THR A 10 19.56 -9.45 -80.10
C THR A 10 19.96 -10.46 -79.00
N ALA A 11 19.02 -10.75 -78.09
CA ALA A 11 18.78 -12.02 -77.35
C ALA A 11 19.88 -12.53 -76.38
N ALA A 12 19.65 -13.14 -75.22
CA ALA A 12 18.54 -13.56 -74.34
C ALA A 12 19.24 -13.86 -73.00
N THR A 13 18.75 -13.58 -71.80
CA THR A 13 17.71 -14.30 -71.04
C THR A 13 17.54 -13.53 -69.72
N ALA A 14 16.31 -13.19 -69.34
CA ALA A 14 16.00 -12.62 -68.03
C ALA A 14 14.91 -13.47 -67.37
N SER A 15 15.31 -14.15 -66.29
CA SER A 15 14.44 -14.93 -65.44
C SER A 15 13.39 -14.04 -64.77
N LEU A 16 12.11 -14.35 -65.02
CA LEU A 16 10.98 -13.75 -64.34
C LEU A 16 11.01 -14.10 -62.85
N VAL A 17 11.00 -13.06 -62.00
CA VAL A 17 10.61 -13.16 -60.59
C VAL A 17 9.08 -13.20 -60.56
N LEU A 18 8.52 -14.35 -60.17
CA LEU A 18 7.08 -14.53 -60.00
C LEU A 18 6.67 -13.96 -58.63
N SER A 19 6.06 -12.78 -58.62
CA SER A 19 5.38 -12.22 -57.45
C SER A 19 4.01 -12.88 -57.29
N ALA A 20 3.90 -13.89 -56.43
CA ALA A 20 2.61 -14.43 -56.02
C ALA A 20 2.02 -13.56 -54.91
N ALA A 21 1.02 -12.74 -55.28
CA ALA A 21 0.15 -12.08 -54.32
C ALA A 21 -0.80 -13.12 -53.70
N ALA A 22 -0.52 -13.55 -52.47
CA ALA A 22 -1.45 -14.34 -51.68
C ALA A 22 -2.36 -13.38 -50.90
N SER A 23 -3.65 -13.40 -51.24
CA SER A 23 -4.73 -12.74 -50.51
C SER A 23 -4.78 -13.22 -49.06
N ALA A 24 -4.45 -12.36 -48.11
CA ALA A 24 -4.65 -12.62 -46.69
C ALA A 24 -6.15 -12.60 -46.37
N GLN A 25 -6.73 -13.79 -46.20
CA GLN A 25 -8.02 -13.94 -45.53
C GLN A 25 -7.81 -13.60 -44.04
N PRO A 26 -8.68 -12.78 -43.41
CA PRO A 26 -8.57 -12.52 -41.98
C PRO A 26 -8.84 -13.83 -41.23
N ILE A 27 -7.86 -14.28 -40.43
CA ILE A 27 -8.01 -15.40 -39.51
C ILE A 27 -8.87 -14.90 -38.35
N THR A 28 -10.19 -14.87 -38.51
CA THR A 28 -11.14 -14.75 -37.39
C THR A 28 -11.31 -16.12 -36.74
N ASN A 29 -10.26 -16.64 -36.10
CA ASN A 29 -10.44 -17.67 -35.08
C ASN A 29 -10.85 -16.96 -33.79
N VAL A 30 -12.11 -16.52 -33.74
CA VAL A 30 -12.79 -16.30 -32.47
C VAL A 30 -12.90 -17.70 -31.87
N VAL A 31 -12.07 -17.99 -30.88
CA VAL A 31 -12.31 -19.13 -29.98
C VAL A 31 -13.66 -18.85 -29.32
N GLN A 32 -14.70 -19.49 -29.83
CA GLN A 32 -16.01 -19.49 -29.21
C GLN A 32 -15.79 -20.05 -27.80
N PRO A 33 -16.14 -19.32 -26.72
CA PRO A 33 -16.01 -19.88 -25.39
C PRO A 33 -16.79 -21.20 -25.39
N ALA A 34 -16.12 -22.27 -24.96
CA ALA A 34 -16.78 -23.55 -24.75
C ALA A 34 -18.07 -23.27 -23.97
N LYS A 35 -19.20 -23.85 -24.40
CA LYS A 35 -20.46 -23.76 -23.66
C LYS A 35 -20.18 -24.12 -22.21
N GLY A 36 -20.13 -23.10 -21.35
CA GLY A 36 -20.02 -23.29 -19.93
C GLY A 36 -21.21 -24.10 -19.42
N PRO A 37 -21.14 -24.62 -18.18
CA PRO A 37 -22.31 -25.26 -17.56
C PRO A 37 -23.52 -24.32 -17.70
N ALA A 38 -24.71 -24.90 -17.90
CA ALA A 38 -25.95 -24.14 -18.05
C ALA A 38 -26.02 -23.08 -16.94
N ALA A 39 -26.25 -21.81 -17.33
CA ALA A 39 -26.28 -20.70 -16.40
C ALA A 39 -27.27 -21.01 -15.28
N MET A 40 -26.77 -21.21 -14.05
CA MET A 40 -27.63 -21.37 -12.89
C MET A 40 -28.48 -20.11 -12.75
N ASN A 41 -29.78 -20.27 -12.48
CA ASN A 41 -30.60 -19.12 -12.16
C ASN A 41 -30.15 -18.50 -10.83
N SER A 42 -30.52 -17.23 -10.60
CA SER A 42 -30.07 -16.45 -9.44
C SER A 42 -30.41 -17.09 -8.09
N ASN A 43 -31.52 -17.83 -8.00
CA ASN A 43 -31.90 -18.56 -6.79
C ASN A 43 -30.97 -19.76 -6.54
N ALA A 44 -30.63 -20.51 -7.58
CA ALA A 44 -29.69 -21.62 -7.47
C ALA A 44 -28.27 -21.15 -7.09
N ILE A 45 -27.87 -19.95 -7.53
CA ILE A 45 -26.62 -19.32 -7.07
C ILE A 45 -26.71 -18.99 -5.57
N ALA A 46 -27.82 -18.41 -5.11
CA ALA A 46 -28.04 -18.12 -3.69
C ALA A 46 -28.06 -19.40 -2.82
N GLU A 47 -28.65 -20.49 -3.32
CA GLU A 47 -28.62 -21.81 -2.67
C GLU A 47 -27.20 -22.37 -2.57
N ALA A 48 -26.41 -22.27 -3.64
CA ALA A 48 -25.01 -22.70 -3.62
C ALA A 48 -24.17 -21.88 -2.62
N VAL A 49 -24.42 -20.57 -2.50
CA VAL A 49 -23.80 -19.73 -1.47
C VAL A 49 -24.20 -20.20 -0.06
N ARG A 50 -25.50 -20.43 0.17
CA ARG A 50 -26.02 -20.92 1.45
C ARG A 50 -25.36 -22.24 1.85
N ASP A 51 -25.24 -23.18 0.91
CA ASP A 51 -24.70 -24.51 1.18
C ASP A 51 -23.17 -24.45 1.43
N ALA A 52 -22.46 -23.58 0.71
CA ALA A 52 -21.04 -23.32 0.95
C ALA A 52 -20.81 -22.70 2.34
N VAL A 53 -21.62 -21.72 2.77
CA VAL A 53 -21.57 -21.15 4.12
C VAL A 53 -21.83 -22.23 5.17
N LYS A 54 -22.91 -23.00 5.02
CA LYS A 54 -23.28 -24.06 5.97
C LYS A 54 -22.18 -25.09 6.20
N SER A 55 -21.40 -25.37 5.17
CA SER A 55 -20.38 -26.42 5.21
C SER A 55 -19.01 -25.92 5.68
N ASN A 56 -18.69 -24.65 5.49
CA ASN A 56 -17.31 -24.15 5.63
C ASN A 56 -17.14 -23.00 6.61
N TYR A 57 -18.22 -22.31 6.99
CA TYR A 57 -18.12 -21.09 7.77
C TYR A 57 -17.72 -21.35 9.23
N VAL A 58 -16.71 -20.64 9.71
CA VAL A 58 -16.10 -20.87 11.03
C VAL A 58 -17.01 -20.42 12.19
N LEU A 59 -17.92 -19.48 11.95
CA LEU A 59 -18.84 -18.95 12.97
C LEU A 59 -20.13 -19.76 13.02
N ALA A 60 -20.10 -20.87 13.76
CA ALA A 60 -21.23 -21.79 13.87
C ALA A 60 -22.53 -21.12 14.37
N ASP A 61 -22.42 -20.10 15.21
CA ASP A 61 -23.55 -19.30 15.71
C ASP A 61 -24.16 -18.38 14.65
N LYS A 62 -23.38 -17.99 13.64
CA LYS A 62 -23.82 -17.12 12.53
C LYS A 62 -24.38 -17.90 11.35
N VAL A 63 -24.02 -19.17 11.18
CA VAL A 63 -24.52 -20.02 10.08
C VAL A 63 -26.05 -19.96 9.97
N PRO A 64 -26.85 -20.18 11.05
CA PRO A 64 -28.31 -20.14 10.95
C PRO A 64 -28.85 -18.77 10.51
N LEU A 65 -28.20 -17.66 10.92
CA LEU A 65 -28.60 -16.30 10.57
C LEU A 65 -28.40 -16.04 9.08
N VAL A 66 -27.23 -16.42 8.56
CA VAL A 66 -26.88 -16.25 7.15
C VAL A 66 -27.79 -17.13 6.27
N THR A 67 -27.97 -18.40 6.64
CA THR A 67 -28.82 -19.30 5.83
C THR A 67 -30.27 -18.83 5.81
N ALA A 68 -30.81 -18.37 6.96
CA ALA A 68 -32.17 -17.84 7.02
C ALA A 68 -32.35 -16.56 6.18
N ALA A 69 -31.35 -15.68 6.12
CA ALA A 69 -31.39 -14.48 5.29
C ALA A 69 -31.44 -14.81 3.79
N LEU A 70 -30.63 -15.79 3.35
CA LEU A 70 -30.63 -16.28 1.97
C LEU A 70 -31.94 -17.01 1.63
N ASP A 71 -32.44 -17.88 2.53
CA ASP A 71 -33.71 -18.58 2.36
C ASP A 71 -34.89 -17.60 2.22
N LYS A 72 -34.93 -16.56 3.06
CA LYS A 72 -35.90 -15.48 2.95
C LYS A 72 -35.77 -14.74 1.63
N GLY A 73 -34.54 -14.45 1.19
CA GLY A 73 -34.27 -13.82 -0.11
C GLY A 73 -34.80 -14.62 -1.30
N ILE A 74 -34.61 -15.94 -1.27
CA ILE A 74 -35.14 -16.87 -2.27
C ILE A 74 -36.67 -16.87 -2.24
N ALA A 75 -37.27 -17.02 -1.06
CA ALA A 75 -38.72 -17.10 -0.89
C ALA A 75 -39.46 -15.83 -1.32
N GLU A 76 -38.87 -14.66 -1.07
CA GLU A 76 -39.40 -13.35 -1.47
C GLU A 76 -39.06 -12.98 -2.92
N GLY A 77 -38.33 -13.83 -3.65
CA GLY A 77 -37.92 -13.57 -5.03
C GLY A 77 -36.90 -12.44 -5.20
N ARG A 78 -36.19 -12.04 -4.13
CA ARG A 78 -35.27 -10.87 -4.12
C ARG A 78 -34.10 -10.98 -5.08
N TYR A 79 -33.76 -12.19 -5.53
CA TYR A 79 -32.68 -12.45 -6.48
C TYR A 79 -33.16 -12.68 -7.92
N GLN A 80 -34.47 -12.85 -8.14
CA GLN A 80 -35.01 -13.22 -9.45
C GLN A 80 -34.66 -12.17 -10.52
N GLY A 81 -34.07 -12.61 -11.62
CA GLY A 81 -33.69 -11.75 -12.74
C GLY A 81 -32.43 -10.92 -12.53
N LEU A 82 -31.75 -11.03 -11.37
CA LEU A 82 -30.45 -10.39 -11.14
C LEU A 82 -29.32 -11.27 -11.67
N GLU A 83 -28.32 -10.65 -12.30
CA GLU A 83 -27.14 -11.33 -12.84
C GLU A 83 -25.86 -10.53 -12.56
N GLY A 84 -24.71 -11.16 -12.79
CA GLY A 84 -23.40 -10.54 -12.73
C GLY A 84 -23.13 -9.80 -11.43
N GLY A 85 -22.53 -8.60 -11.54
CA GLY A 85 -22.23 -7.76 -10.39
C GLY A 85 -23.47 -7.38 -9.55
N THR A 86 -24.64 -7.22 -10.16
CA THR A 86 -25.87 -6.82 -9.45
C THR A 86 -26.38 -7.94 -8.54
N LEU A 87 -26.31 -9.21 -8.98
CA LEU A 87 -26.62 -10.34 -8.10
C LEU A 87 -25.62 -10.43 -6.95
N ALA A 88 -24.32 -10.28 -7.25
CA ALA A 88 -23.27 -10.33 -6.23
C ALA A 88 -23.45 -9.23 -5.17
N GLU A 89 -23.74 -8.00 -5.59
CA GLU A 89 -24.02 -6.88 -4.69
C GLU A 89 -25.24 -7.17 -3.80
N ARG A 90 -26.32 -7.69 -4.38
CA ARG A 90 -27.52 -8.02 -3.62
C ARG A 90 -27.28 -9.12 -2.58
N LEU A 91 -26.56 -10.17 -2.97
CA LEU A 91 -26.17 -11.24 -2.04
C LEU A 91 -25.27 -10.69 -0.92
N ASN A 92 -24.30 -9.83 -1.25
CA ASN A 92 -23.44 -9.19 -0.26
C ASN A 92 -24.21 -8.35 0.76
N GLN A 93 -25.28 -7.66 0.36
CA GLN A 93 -26.13 -6.92 1.30
C GLN A 93 -26.77 -7.86 2.33
N ASP A 94 -27.26 -9.02 1.90
CA ASP A 94 -27.86 -10.01 2.80
C ASP A 94 -26.80 -10.70 3.69
N LEU A 95 -25.64 -11.05 3.12
CA LEU A 95 -24.52 -11.64 3.87
C LEU A 95 -24.01 -10.67 4.95
N ALA A 96 -23.77 -9.41 4.59
CA ALA A 96 -23.26 -8.40 5.50
C ALA A 96 -24.24 -8.07 6.62
N ALA A 97 -25.55 -8.01 6.32
CA ALA A 97 -26.59 -7.76 7.31
C ALA A 97 -26.74 -8.93 8.32
N ALA A 98 -26.52 -10.17 7.88
CA ALA A 98 -26.67 -11.36 8.73
C ALA A 98 -25.42 -11.69 9.56
N ALA A 99 -24.23 -11.57 8.95
CA ALA A 99 -22.98 -12.02 9.55
C ALA A 99 -22.20 -10.91 10.26
N HIS A 100 -22.25 -9.68 9.74
CA HIS A 100 -21.32 -8.59 10.07
C HIS A 100 -19.83 -8.99 9.95
N ASP A 101 -19.54 -9.90 9.03
CA ASP A 101 -18.20 -10.42 8.74
C ASP A 101 -17.70 -9.81 7.42
N LYS A 102 -16.55 -9.12 7.48
CA LYS A 102 -15.97 -8.42 6.32
C LYS A 102 -15.30 -9.37 5.32
N HIS A 103 -15.02 -10.61 5.70
CA HIS A 103 -14.47 -11.64 4.84
C HIS A 103 -15.54 -12.54 4.21
N LEU A 104 -16.79 -12.50 4.68
CA LEU A 104 -17.90 -13.21 4.04
C LEU A 104 -18.49 -12.34 2.91
N SER A 105 -18.08 -12.61 1.67
CA SER A 105 -18.52 -11.85 0.50
C SER A 105 -18.49 -12.67 -0.79
N ILE A 106 -19.25 -12.26 -1.79
CA ILE A 106 -19.27 -12.85 -3.13
C ILE A 106 -18.95 -11.79 -4.19
N SER A 107 -18.13 -12.13 -5.17
CA SER A 107 -17.85 -11.28 -6.33
C SER A 107 -18.22 -11.99 -7.63
N PHE A 108 -18.60 -11.21 -8.64
CA PHE A 108 -18.71 -11.72 -10.01
C PHE A 108 -17.33 -11.67 -10.67
N ASP A 109 -16.69 -12.82 -10.77
CA ASP A 109 -15.33 -12.95 -11.30
C ASP A 109 -15.22 -14.26 -12.11
N PRO A 110 -15.77 -14.28 -13.34
CA PRO A 110 -15.84 -15.51 -14.13
C PRO A 110 -14.47 -16.00 -14.59
N VAL A 111 -13.48 -15.11 -14.65
CA VAL A 111 -12.11 -15.46 -15.04
C VAL A 111 -11.47 -16.28 -13.93
N HIS A 112 -11.43 -15.77 -12.70
CA HIS A 112 -10.83 -16.51 -11.59
C HIS A 112 -11.70 -17.69 -11.13
N ALA A 113 -13.03 -17.56 -11.14
CA ALA A 113 -13.92 -18.65 -10.78
C ALA A 113 -13.76 -19.88 -11.70
N ALA A 114 -13.52 -19.67 -13.00
CA ALA A 114 -13.28 -20.76 -13.95
C ALA A 114 -11.90 -21.43 -13.78
N MET A 115 -10.93 -20.74 -13.17
CA MET A 115 -9.60 -21.30 -12.89
C MET A 115 -9.59 -22.20 -11.66
N LEU A 116 -10.57 -22.04 -10.75
CA LEU A 116 -10.68 -22.84 -9.55
C LEU A 116 -11.33 -24.20 -9.86
N LYS A 117 -10.63 -25.29 -9.54
CA LYS A 117 -11.16 -26.67 -9.62
C LYS A 117 -11.85 -27.13 -8.32
N GLY A 118 -11.94 -26.27 -7.32
CA GLY A 118 -12.48 -26.53 -5.98
C GLY A 118 -12.20 -25.35 -5.02
N PRO A 119 -12.54 -25.49 -3.72
CA PRO A 119 -12.19 -24.51 -2.70
C PRO A 119 -10.68 -24.25 -2.65
N MET A 120 -10.29 -22.99 -2.56
CA MET A 120 -8.91 -22.55 -2.45
C MET A 120 -8.73 -21.72 -1.19
N SER A 121 -7.77 -22.10 -0.34
CA SER A 121 -7.37 -21.23 0.78
C SER A 121 -6.75 -19.92 0.26
N ASP A 122 -6.56 -18.91 1.11
CA ASP A 122 -5.81 -17.68 0.76
C ASP A 122 -4.40 -17.90 0.17
N GLU A 123 -3.90 -19.13 0.19
CA GLU A 123 -2.85 -19.57 -0.74
C GLU A 123 -3.44 -19.66 -2.16
N ILE A 124 -3.51 -18.52 -2.85
CA ILE A 124 -3.95 -18.44 -4.26
C ILE A 124 -3.04 -19.30 -5.15
N THR A 125 -3.68 -19.91 -6.15
CA THR A 125 -3.25 -20.98 -7.04
C THR A 125 -1.82 -20.84 -7.52
N GLU A 126 -1.00 -21.85 -7.20
CA GLU A 126 0.22 -22.17 -7.93
C GLU A 126 -0.16 -22.41 -9.41
N GLY A 127 -0.06 -21.36 -10.21
CA GLY A 127 -0.46 -21.38 -11.61
C GLY A 127 0.26 -20.30 -12.42
N PRO A 128 0.49 -20.51 -13.73
CA PRO A 128 1.25 -19.56 -14.57
C PRO A 128 0.68 -18.13 -14.58
N GLU A 129 -0.63 -17.99 -14.42
CA GLU A 129 -1.33 -16.71 -14.45
C GLU A 129 -1.16 -15.91 -13.16
N TRP A 130 -1.34 -16.56 -12.01
CA TRP A 130 -1.05 -15.97 -10.70
C TRP A 130 0.43 -15.59 -10.61
N GLU A 131 1.35 -16.44 -11.08
CA GLU A 131 2.77 -16.11 -11.15
C GLU A 131 3.04 -14.88 -12.02
N ARG A 132 2.36 -14.76 -13.17
CA ARG A 132 2.50 -13.61 -14.07
C ARG A 132 2.01 -12.33 -13.38
N MET A 133 0.86 -12.39 -12.71
CA MET A 133 0.32 -11.25 -11.97
C MET A 133 1.21 -10.86 -10.79
N ALA A 134 1.61 -11.83 -9.97
CA ALA A 134 2.50 -11.60 -8.83
C ALA A 134 3.84 -10.99 -9.30
N ARG A 135 4.44 -11.48 -10.40
CA ARG A 135 5.63 -10.84 -10.98
C ARG A 135 5.35 -9.42 -11.48
N GLY A 136 4.23 -9.18 -12.16
CA GLY A 136 3.85 -7.87 -12.67
C GLY A 136 3.67 -6.82 -11.58
N MET A 137 3.34 -7.24 -10.35
CA MET A 137 3.24 -6.39 -9.17
C MET A 137 4.47 -6.48 -8.25
N ASN A 138 5.58 -7.05 -8.73
CA ASN A 138 6.79 -7.30 -7.95
C ASN A 138 6.50 -7.96 -6.58
N HIS A 139 5.63 -8.96 -6.61
CA HIS A 139 5.13 -9.71 -5.46
C HIS A 139 4.51 -8.82 -4.36
N GLY A 140 3.94 -7.68 -4.76
CA GLY A 140 3.30 -6.70 -3.89
C GLY A 140 4.19 -5.52 -3.49
N ILE A 141 5.47 -5.51 -3.85
CA ILE A 141 6.43 -4.45 -3.50
C ILE A 141 6.43 -3.39 -4.61
N ALA A 142 5.60 -2.36 -4.45
CA ALA A 142 5.36 -1.34 -5.46
C ALA A 142 6.47 -0.28 -5.53
N GLU A 143 7.14 0.00 -4.42
CA GLU A 143 8.16 1.05 -4.34
C GLU A 143 9.20 0.72 -3.26
N LEU A 144 10.47 0.99 -3.57
CA LEU A 144 11.55 1.12 -2.60
C LEU A 144 12.17 2.50 -2.76
N ARG A 145 12.24 3.28 -1.67
CA ARG A 145 12.73 4.68 -1.73
C ARG A 145 13.63 5.02 -0.56
N LEU A 146 14.71 5.75 -0.86
CA LEU A 146 15.58 6.36 0.15
C LEU A 146 15.02 7.73 0.50
N MET A 147 14.71 7.94 1.77
CA MET A 147 14.27 9.21 2.32
C MET A 147 15.40 9.87 3.11
N ASP A 148 15.22 11.16 3.40
CA ASP A 148 16.16 11.92 4.21
C ASP A 148 16.45 11.26 5.57
N GLY A 149 17.69 11.35 6.03
CA GLY A 149 18.14 10.72 7.28
C GLY A 149 18.40 9.22 7.13
N ASN A 150 18.65 8.76 5.90
CA ASN A 150 18.86 7.34 5.57
C ASN A 150 17.69 6.44 6.02
N VAL A 151 16.47 6.99 5.99
CA VAL A 151 15.24 6.25 6.28
C VAL A 151 14.79 5.54 5.01
N ARG A 152 14.63 4.22 5.07
CA ARG A 152 14.27 3.38 3.91
C ARG A 152 12.78 3.12 3.91
N TYR A 153 12.13 3.38 2.79
CA TYR A 153 10.70 3.22 2.61
C TYR A 153 10.39 2.05 1.67
N MET A 154 9.41 1.23 2.03
CA MET A 154 8.83 0.19 1.19
C MET A 154 7.32 0.37 1.10
N ASN A 155 6.78 0.52 -0.12
CA ASN A 155 5.35 0.43 -0.36
C ASN A 155 4.97 -1.02 -0.66
N LEU A 156 4.24 -1.67 0.26
CA LEU A 156 3.80 -3.05 0.11
C LEU A 156 2.28 -3.06 -0.07
N VAL A 157 1.81 -3.24 -1.30
CA VAL A 157 0.39 -3.15 -1.69
C VAL A 157 -0.36 -4.50 -1.60
N GLY A 158 0.36 -5.59 -1.34
CA GLY A 158 -0.24 -6.91 -1.13
C GLY A 158 0.78 -7.94 -0.65
N PHE A 159 0.30 -9.00 0.00
CA PHE A 159 1.11 -10.13 0.45
C PHE A 159 1.06 -11.26 -0.58
N ALA A 160 1.66 -11.08 -1.75
CA ALA A 160 1.68 -12.14 -2.77
C ALA A 160 2.72 -13.22 -2.44
N TRP A 161 2.37 -14.50 -2.66
CA TRP A 161 3.28 -15.62 -2.45
C TRP A 161 3.24 -16.60 -3.63
N THR A 162 4.42 -16.84 -4.21
CA THR A 162 4.66 -17.83 -5.27
C THR A 162 5.95 -18.60 -4.98
N GLY A 163 6.18 -18.91 -3.70
CA GLY A 163 7.39 -19.61 -3.23
C GLY A 163 8.68 -18.81 -3.46
N ALA A 164 9.68 -19.45 -4.05
CA ALA A 164 11.05 -18.93 -4.14
C ALA A 164 11.17 -17.54 -4.83
N LYS A 165 10.32 -17.24 -5.80
CA LYS A 165 10.34 -15.93 -6.50
C LYS A 165 9.89 -14.79 -5.57
N SER A 166 8.83 -14.98 -4.79
CA SER A 166 8.38 -14.02 -3.78
C SER A 166 9.40 -13.88 -2.66
N ALA A 167 9.97 -14.99 -2.19
CA ALA A 167 11.05 -14.97 -1.21
C ALA A 167 12.24 -14.12 -1.68
N ALA A 168 12.68 -14.27 -2.94
CA ALA A 168 13.77 -13.48 -3.50
C ALA A 168 13.44 -11.98 -3.61
N ALA A 169 12.19 -11.63 -3.98
CA ALA A 169 11.75 -10.24 -4.01
C ALA A 169 11.75 -9.60 -2.60
N ILE A 170 11.24 -10.34 -1.61
CA ILE A 170 11.28 -9.93 -0.20
C ILE A 170 12.73 -9.81 0.28
N ASP A 171 13.62 -10.77 -0.03
CA ASP A 171 15.03 -10.70 0.32
C ASP A 171 15.70 -9.43 -0.23
N ASN A 172 15.40 -9.04 -1.47
CA ASN A 172 15.94 -7.81 -2.06
C ASN A 172 15.45 -6.55 -1.35
N ALA A 173 14.16 -6.47 -1.04
CA ALA A 173 13.61 -5.37 -0.26
C ALA A 173 14.19 -5.34 1.15
N MET A 174 14.36 -6.49 1.80
CA MET A 174 14.92 -6.58 3.14
C MET A 174 16.40 -6.17 3.18
N ARG A 175 17.20 -6.48 2.16
CA ARG A 175 18.57 -5.95 2.04
C ARG A 175 18.55 -4.42 1.94
N PHE A 176 17.68 -3.87 1.09
CA PHE A 176 17.53 -2.42 0.94
C PHE A 176 17.10 -1.74 2.25
N LEU A 177 16.13 -2.30 2.97
CA LEU A 177 15.65 -1.78 4.25
C LEU A 177 16.73 -1.90 5.34
N ALA A 178 17.46 -3.02 5.38
CA ALA A 178 18.48 -3.30 6.37
C ALA A 178 19.69 -2.37 6.29
N ASP A 179 19.97 -1.73 5.16
CA ASP A 179 21.05 -0.75 5.00
C ASP A 179 20.65 0.67 5.48
N GLY A 180 19.37 0.91 5.78
CA GLY A 180 18.87 2.16 6.36
C GLY A 180 19.12 2.31 7.85
N ASP A 181 19.06 3.52 8.38
CA ASP A 181 19.12 3.75 9.84
C ASP A 181 17.75 3.56 10.49
N ALA A 182 16.66 3.72 9.72
CA ALA A 182 15.30 3.37 10.07
C ALA A 182 14.54 2.86 8.84
N ALA A 183 13.43 2.15 9.06
CA ALA A 183 12.58 1.62 8.00
C ALA A 183 11.11 2.04 8.16
N VAL A 184 10.45 2.29 7.04
CA VAL A 184 9.01 2.52 6.93
C VAL A 184 8.44 1.50 5.96
N ILE A 185 7.41 0.77 6.38
CA ILE A 185 6.64 -0.15 5.52
C ILE A 185 5.22 0.38 5.42
N ASP A 186 4.80 0.73 4.21
CA ASP A 186 3.48 1.26 3.95
C ASP A 186 2.48 0.16 3.58
N LEU A 187 1.46 0.01 4.43
CA LEU A 187 0.34 -0.91 4.26
C LEU A 187 -1.00 -0.18 4.10
N ARG A 188 -1.01 1.16 3.93
CA ARG A 188 -2.23 1.99 3.89
C ARG A 188 -3.22 1.58 2.82
N TYR A 189 -2.77 0.90 1.77
CA TYR A 189 -3.61 0.41 0.66
C TYR A 189 -3.49 -1.10 0.47
N ASN A 190 -2.96 -1.82 1.45
CA ASN A 190 -2.71 -3.25 1.36
C ASN A 190 -3.98 -4.05 1.71
N GLY A 191 -4.48 -4.78 0.73
CA GLY A 191 -5.68 -5.62 0.84
C GLY A 191 -5.47 -6.98 1.51
N GLY A 192 -4.27 -7.26 2.02
CA GLY A 192 -3.89 -8.53 2.60
C GLY A 192 -3.23 -9.48 1.60
N GLY A 193 -3.47 -10.78 1.75
CA GLY A 193 -2.86 -11.84 0.94
C GLY A 193 -2.38 -13.02 1.76
N SER A 194 -1.29 -13.64 1.33
CA SER A 194 -0.83 -14.93 1.82
C SER A 194 -0.22 -14.89 3.22
N PRO A 195 -0.67 -15.77 4.14
CA PRO A 195 -0.02 -16.04 5.43
C PRO A 195 1.47 -16.41 5.30
N LYS A 196 1.88 -17.06 4.20
CA LYS A 196 3.28 -17.43 3.95
C LYS A 196 4.16 -16.23 3.65
N ALA A 197 3.64 -15.22 2.93
CA ALA A 197 4.36 -13.97 2.73
C ALA A 197 4.54 -13.21 4.06
N ILE A 198 3.53 -13.23 4.94
CA ILE A 198 3.65 -12.68 6.31
C ILE A 198 4.73 -13.44 7.08
N GLN A 199 4.65 -14.77 7.13
CA GLN A 199 5.63 -15.60 7.83
C GLN A 199 7.05 -15.29 7.37
N TYR A 200 7.27 -15.23 6.06
CA TYR A 200 8.60 -14.98 5.48
C TYR A 200 9.08 -13.57 5.82
N LEU A 201 8.31 -12.52 5.48
CA LEU A 201 8.69 -11.14 5.71
C LEU A 201 8.87 -10.84 7.21
N PHE A 202 7.90 -11.24 8.04
CA PHE A 202 7.94 -10.92 9.47
C PHE A 202 9.10 -11.62 10.20
N SER A 203 9.54 -12.79 9.72
CA SER A 203 10.69 -13.50 10.28
C SER A 203 11.99 -12.68 10.27
N HIS A 204 12.11 -11.66 9.41
CA HIS A 204 13.25 -10.76 9.38
C HIS A 204 13.34 -9.83 10.60
N PHE A 205 12.25 -9.62 11.34
CA PHE A 205 12.19 -8.68 12.48
C PHE A 205 12.28 -9.37 13.84
N VAL A 206 12.17 -10.70 13.90
CA VAL A 206 12.16 -11.46 15.16
C VAL A 206 13.15 -12.63 15.14
N ALA A 207 13.53 -13.12 16.31
CA ALA A 207 14.32 -14.35 16.43
C ALA A 207 13.59 -15.55 15.79
N ALA A 208 14.32 -16.61 15.46
CA ALA A 208 13.76 -17.86 14.92
C ALA A 208 12.83 -18.57 15.93
N ASN A 209 11.92 -19.40 15.41
CA ASN A 209 11.02 -20.25 16.18
C ASN A 209 10.11 -19.47 17.15
N LYS A 210 9.71 -18.26 16.77
CA LYS A 210 8.77 -17.42 17.52
C LYS A 210 7.35 -17.58 16.94
N PRO A 211 6.31 -17.67 17.77
CA PRO A 211 4.94 -17.91 17.31
C PRO A 211 4.38 -16.71 16.54
N LEU A 212 3.97 -16.90 15.28
CA LEU A 212 3.46 -15.82 14.46
C LEU A 212 1.95 -15.87 14.34
N MET A 213 1.40 -16.94 13.79
CA MET A 213 -0.05 -17.06 13.58
C MET A 213 -0.53 -18.41 14.08
N THR A 214 -1.72 -18.42 14.66
CA THR A 214 -2.46 -19.64 14.97
C THR A 214 -3.84 -19.56 14.33
N PHE A 215 -4.22 -20.58 13.57
CA PHE A 215 -5.53 -20.67 12.93
C PHE A 215 -6.33 -21.83 13.50
N TYR A 216 -7.57 -21.57 13.90
CA TYR A 216 -8.51 -22.55 14.45
C TYR A 216 -9.62 -22.86 13.45
N PHE A 217 -9.62 -24.08 12.92
CA PHE A 217 -10.60 -24.56 11.93
C PHE A 217 -11.70 -25.39 12.58
N GLY A 218 -12.87 -25.41 11.94
CA GLY A 218 -13.98 -26.30 12.30
C GLY A 218 -14.42 -26.19 13.76
N GLY A 219 -14.42 -24.97 14.32
CA GLY A 219 -14.74 -24.73 15.73
C GLY A 219 -13.62 -25.14 16.70
N GLY A 220 -12.37 -25.12 16.27
CA GLY A 220 -11.19 -25.45 17.09
C GLY A 220 -10.76 -26.91 17.04
N LYS A 221 -11.35 -27.71 16.13
CA LYS A 221 -11.01 -29.14 15.96
C LYS A 221 -9.66 -29.37 15.30
N ALA A 222 -9.22 -28.43 14.45
CA ALA A 222 -7.89 -28.44 13.86
C ALA A 222 -7.21 -27.10 14.10
N VAL A 223 -5.90 -27.14 14.33
CA VAL A 223 -5.08 -25.97 14.65
C VAL A 223 -3.84 -25.97 13.77
N GLU A 224 -3.66 -24.90 13.01
CA GLU A 224 -2.42 -24.62 12.27
C GLU A 224 -1.63 -23.54 12.99
N ARG A 225 -0.30 -23.67 13.00
CA ARG A 225 0.60 -22.69 13.62
C ARG A 225 1.78 -22.39 12.73
N ASP A 226 2.04 -21.10 12.51
CA ASP A 226 3.23 -20.62 11.84
C ASP A 226 4.23 -20.08 12.87
N LEU A 227 5.49 -20.49 12.72
CA LEU A 227 6.62 -19.97 13.49
C LEU A 227 7.55 -19.16 12.57
N SER A 228 8.29 -18.22 13.15
CA SER A 228 9.33 -17.50 12.42
C SER A 228 10.46 -18.42 11.97
N LEU A 229 10.97 -18.18 10.76
CA LEU A 229 11.89 -19.06 10.06
C LEU A 229 13.30 -19.03 10.66
N ALA A 230 13.98 -20.18 10.70
CA ALA A 230 15.35 -20.26 11.20
C ALA A 230 16.36 -19.56 10.29
N LYS A 231 16.24 -19.76 8.97
CA LYS A 231 17.18 -19.27 7.95
C LYS A 231 16.49 -18.25 7.04
N LEU A 232 17.16 -17.13 6.82
CA LEU A 232 16.71 -16.04 5.95
C LEU A 232 17.93 -15.55 5.14
N PRO A 233 17.94 -15.67 3.80
CA PRO A 233 19.08 -15.27 2.99
C PRO A 233 19.42 -13.78 3.09
N ALA A 234 18.44 -12.88 3.26
CA ALA A 234 18.70 -11.46 3.53
C ALA A 234 19.00 -11.14 5.02
N GLY A 235 19.11 -12.15 5.89
CA GLY A 235 19.39 -11.95 7.31
C GLY A 235 18.21 -11.36 8.08
N ARG A 236 18.47 -10.69 9.21
CA ARG A 236 17.45 -10.07 10.06
C ARG A 236 17.76 -8.60 10.28
N MET A 237 16.74 -7.75 10.27
CA MET A 237 16.86 -6.35 10.65
C MET A 237 16.66 -6.24 12.16
N LYS A 238 17.73 -5.91 12.90
CA LYS A 238 17.73 -5.84 14.37
C LYS A 238 18.11 -4.45 14.86
N GLY A 239 17.44 -3.98 15.91
CA GLY A 239 17.82 -2.77 16.64
C GLY A 239 17.58 -1.46 15.89
N LYS A 240 16.86 -1.48 14.77
CA LYS A 240 16.55 -0.30 13.95
C LYS A 240 15.09 0.11 14.15
N PRO A 241 14.77 1.42 14.22
CA PRO A 241 13.39 1.88 14.22
C PRO A 241 12.62 1.37 13.00
N LEU A 242 11.43 0.84 13.23
CA LEU A 242 10.51 0.36 12.21
C LEU A 242 9.17 1.05 12.41
N TYR A 243 8.61 1.59 11.33
CA TYR A 243 7.30 2.22 11.31
C TYR A 243 6.41 1.55 10.26
N ILE A 244 5.20 1.19 10.64
CA ILE A 244 4.22 0.57 9.75
C ILE A 244 3.08 1.56 9.50
N LEU A 245 2.87 1.94 8.24
CA LEU A 245 1.77 2.84 7.90
C LEU A 245 0.49 2.04 7.69
N THR A 246 -0.59 2.49 8.32
CA THR A 246 -1.90 1.82 8.26
C THR A 246 -3.01 2.84 7.97
N SER A 247 -4.08 2.37 7.34
CA SER A 247 -5.32 3.13 7.17
C SER A 247 -6.53 2.25 7.46
N ASN A 248 -7.73 2.83 7.43
CA ASN A 248 -8.98 2.06 7.48
C ASN A 248 -9.17 1.06 6.31
N ARG A 249 -8.32 1.09 5.27
CA ARG A 249 -8.30 0.15 4.15
C ARG A 249 -7.32 -1.00 4.35
N SER A 250 -6.39 -0.89 5.30
CA SER A 250 -5.48 -1.99 5.64
C SER A 250 -6.31 -3.14 6.22
N ILE A 251 -6.28 -4.31 5.58
CA ILE A 251 -7.17 -5.43 5.92
C ILE A 251 -6.45 -6.79 5.86
N SER A 252 -6.96 -7.78 6.60
CA SER A 252 -6.52 -9.18 6.52
C SER A 252 -5.02 -9.35 6.86
N ALA A 253 -4.21 -9.94 5.99
CA ALA A 253 -2.78 -10.15 6.21
C ALA A 253 -2.01 -8.86 6.58
N ALA A 254 -2.43 -7.70 6.09
CA ALA A 254 -1.82 -6.42 6.48
C ALA A 254 -2.05 -6.11 7.97
N GLU A 255 -3.22 -6.45 8.49
CA GLU A 255 -3.56 -6.30 9.90
C GLU A 255 -2.80 -7.30 10.75
N ALA A 256 -2.71 -8.56 10.32
CA ALA A 256 -1.91 -9.56 11.02
C ALA A 256 -0.44 -9.14 11.12
N PHE A 257 0.12 -8.55 10.06
CA PHE A 257 1.48 -8.01 10.09
C PHE A 257 1.62 -6.83 11.07
N ALA A 258 0.70 -5.86 11.03
CA ALA A 258 0.71 -4.72 11.96
C ALA A 258 0.53 -5.17 13.43
N ALA A 259 -0.36 -6.13 13.66
CA ALA A 259 -0.61 -6.73 14.96
C ALA A 259 0.64 -7.46 15.49
N LEU A 260 1.33 -8.21 14.65
CA LEU A 260 2.61 -8.83 14.98
C LEU A 260 3.70 -7.80 15.34
N VAL A 261 3.81 -6.70 14.58
CA VAL A 261 4.76 -5.63 14.88
C VAL A 261 4.50 -5.05 16.28
N LYS A 262 3.21 -4.80 16.59
CA LYS A 262 2.77 -4.28 17.88
C LYS A 262 3.01 -5.29 19.01
N ASP A 263 2.62 -6.54 18.83
CA ASP A 263 2.70 -7.59 19.86
C ASP A 263 4.14 -7.94 20.23
N TYR A 264 5.05 -7.95 19.24
CA TYR A 264 6.47 -8.14 19.48
C TYR A 264 7.21 -6.88 19.92
N GLY A 265 6.57 -5.70 19.87
CA GLY A 265 7.20 -4.42 20.21
C GLY A 265 8.40 -4.08 19.32
N VAL A 266 8.40 -4.53 18.07
CA VAL A 266 9.51 -4.35 17.12
C VAL A 266 9.41 -3.07 16.30
N GLY A 267 8.28 -2.35 16.38
CA GLY A 267 8.05 -1.11 15.66
C GLY A 267 6.78 -0.39 16.09
N ASP A 268 6.58 0.79 15.51
CA ASP A 268 5.43 1.66 15.78
C ASP A 268 4.43 1.60 14.61
N ILE A 269 3.13 1.55 14.94
CA ILE A 269 2.07 1.64 13.93
C ILE A 269 1.65 3.10 13.81
N VAL A 270 1.66 3.64 12.59
CA VAL A 270 1.39 5.05 12.30
C VAL A 270 0.21 5.18 11.33
N GLY A 271 -0.74 6.07 11.62
CA GLY A 271 -1.90 6.31 10.77
C GLY A 271 -3.22 6.05 11.50
N GLU A 272 -4.12 5.31 10.86
CA GLU A 272 -5.50 5.08 11.32
C GLU A 272 -5.70 3.64 11.80
N THR A 273 -6.80 3.38 12.51
CA THR A 273 -7.21 2.02 12.86
C THR A 273 -7.54 1.22 11.59
N THR A 274 -7.06 -0.02 11.51
CA THR A 274 -7.29 -0.92 10.37
C THR A 274 -8.73 -1.43 10.28
N ALA A 275 -9.04 -2.19 9.22
CA ALA A 275 -10.42 -2.57 8.89
C ALA A 275 -11.08 -3.54 9.89
N GLY A 276 -10.35 -4.40 10.57
CA GLY A 276 -10.86 -5.37 11.53
C GLY A 276 -11.36 -6.67 10.90
N ALA A 277 -10.60 -7.28 9.99
CA ALA A 277 -10.90 -8.59 9.41
C ALA A 277 -9.78 -9.58 9.73
N ALA A 278 -9.96 -10.36 10.80
CA ALA A 278 -8.96 -11.25 11.38
C ALA A 278 -9.09 -12.71 10.94
N TYR A 279 -10.24 -13.10 10.39
CA TYR A 279 -10.46 -14.47 9.96
C TYR A 279 -9.63 -14.85 8.73
N ARG A 280 -9.23 -16.13 8.66
CA ARG A 280 -8.68 -16.71 7.44
C ARG A 280 -9.83 -17.06 6.51
N ASN A 281 -9.77 -16.61 5.27
CA ASN A 281 -10.76 -16.94 4.26
C ASN A 281 -10.29 -18.04 3.30
N SER A 282 -11.27 -18.61 2.63
CA SER A 282 -11.09 -19.45 1.47
C SER A 282 -12.07 -18.98 0.40
N TYR A 283 -11.65 -19.09 -0.85
CA TYR A 283 -12.44 -18.75 -2.02
C TYR A 283 -13.06 -20.01 -2.62
N PHE A 284 -14.35 -19.96 -2.87
CA PHE A 284 -15.15 -21.05 -3.41
C PHE A 284 -15.72 -20.61 -4.76
N PRO A 285 -15.47 -21.35 -5.85
CA PRO A 285 -16.14 -21.07 -7.11
C PRO A 285 -17.63 -21.42 -6.99
N ILE A 286 -18.50 -20.46 -7.28
CA ILE A 286 -19.95 -20.65 -7.33
C ILE A 286 -20.41 -20.52 -8.78
N ALA A 287 -21.06 -21.57 -9.28
CA ALA A 287 -21.58 -21.66 -10.64
C ALA A 287 -20.55 -21.37 -11.77
N GLY A 288 -19.25 -21.45 -11.48
CA GLY A 288 -18.17 -21.16 -12.44
C GLY A 288 -18.07 -19.69 -12.87
N GLN A 289 -18.78 -18.78 -12.20
CA GLN A 289 -18.84 -17.36 -12.56
C GLN A 289 -18.61 -16.42 -11.37
N TYR A 290 -18.86 -16.90 -10.16
CA TYR A 290 -18.74 -16.11 -8.95
C TYR A 290 -17.70 -16.71 -8.04
N MET A 291 -17.08 -15.85 -7.23
CA MET A 291 -16.10 -16.22 -6.25
C MET A 291 -16.64 -15.85 -4.87
N LEU A 292 -16.97 -16.85 -4.07
CA LEU A 292 -17.44 -16.67 -2.70
C LEU A 292 -16.25 -16.77 -1.75
N SER A 293 -15.97 -15.70 -1.02
CA SER A 293 -15.06 -15.69 0.11
C SER A 293 -15.80 -16.10 1.39
N VAL A 294 -15.28 -17.11 2.10
CA VAL A 294 -15.84 -17.61 3.36
C VAL A 294 -14.75 -17.67 4.42
N SER A 295 -15.03 -17.13 5.61
CA SER A 295 -14.17 -17.29 6.78
C SER A 295 -14.14 -18.75 7.25
N VAL A 296 -13.01 -19.43 7.11
CA VAL A 296 -12.85 -20.86 7.42
C VAL A 296 -12.06 -21.13 8.71
N ALA A 297 -11.33 -20.13 9.22
CA ALA A 297 -10.66 -20.23 10.51
C ALA A 297 -10.62 -18.90 11.27
N ARG A 298 -10.63 -19.00 12.59
CA ARG A 298 -10.30 -17.89 13.48
C ARG A 298 -8.78 -17.75 13.58
N GLY A 299 -8.27 -16.55 13.33
CA GLY A 299 -6.85 -16.23 13.42
C GLY A 299 -6.51 -15.55 14.73
N GLU A 300 -5.38 -15.91 15.31
CA GLU A 300 -4.74 -15.19 16.42
C GLU A 300 -3.28 -14.95 16.06
N VAL A 301 -2.73 -13.81 16.46
CA VAL A 301 -1.30 -13.50 16.20
C VAL A 301 -0.47 -13.38 17.47
N GLY A 302 0.81 -13.71 17.30
CA GLY A 302 1.87 -13.46 18.25
C GLY A 302 1.76 -14.23 19.56
N PRO A 303 2.71 -14.04 20.49
CA PRO A 303 2.69 -14.66 21.81
C PRO A 303 1.46 -14.30 22.65
N SER A 304 0.88 -13.11 22.46
CA SER A 304 -0.28 -12.66 23.24
C SER A 304 -1.61 -13.17 22.70
N ARG A 305 -1.60 -13.89 21.56
CA ARG A 305 -2.80 -14.45 20.91
C ARG A 305 -3.85 -13.36 20.61
N VAL A 306 -3.40 -12.27 20.01
CA VAL A 306 -4.26 -11.11 19.70
C VAL A 306 -5.32 -11.51 18.67
N ASP A 307 -6.59 -11.25 18.99
CA ASP A 307 -7.74 -11.25 18.09
C ASP A 307 -8.14 -9.79 17.81
N TRP A 308 -8.30 -9.43 16.54
CA TRP A 308 -8.62 -8.06 16.10
C TRP A 308 -9.90 -7.99 15.26
N GLU A 309 -10.67 -9.08 15.19
CA GLU A 309 -11.91 -9.11 14.44
C GLU A 309 -12.86 -8.00 14.90
N GLY A 310 -13.40 -7.24 13.94
CA GLY A 310 -14.35 -6.17 14.18
C GLY A 310 -13.76 -4.89 14.80
N THR A 311 -12.60 -4.96 15.46
CA THR A 311 -11.97 -3.79 16.09
C THR A 311 -10.81 -3.20 15.27
N GLY A 312 -10.11 -4.03 14.51
CA GLY A 312 -8.87 -3.66 13.84
C GLY A 312 -7.72 -3.40 14.81
N ILE A 313 -6.59 -2.97 14.25
CA ILE A 313 -5.35 -2.66 14.95
C ILE A 313 -5.25 -1.15 15.10
N ALA A 314 -5.39 -0.68 16.34
CA ALA A 314 -5.21 0.73 16.66
C ALA A 314 -3.74 1.15 16.52
N PRO A 315 -3.47 2.33 15.91
CA PRO A 315 -2.13 2.87 15.72
C PRO A 315 -1.48 3.25 17.06
N THR A 316 -0.16 3.15 17.14
CA THR A 316 0.64 3.69 18.25
C THR A 316 0.78 5.21 18.12
N ILE A 317 0.94 5.70 16.89
CA ILE A 317 1.02 7.12 16.54
C ILE A 317 -0.15 7.43 15.61
N LYS A 318 -1.17 8.11 16.15
CA LYS A 318 -2.37 8.45 15.38
C LYS A 318 -2.08 9.56 14.37
N ALA A 319 -2.47 9.34 13.12
CA ALA A 319 -2.44 10.33 12.04
C ALA A 319 -3.54 10.00 11.01
N ASN A 320 -3.93 10.97 10.18
CA ASN A 320 -4.74 10.63 9.00
C ASN A 320 -3.90 9.80 8.03
N ALA A 321 -4.54 8.96 7.21
CA ALA A 321 -3.81 8.11 6.26
C ALA A 321 -2.87 8.92 5.36
N ASP A 322 -3.28 10.09 4.88
CA ASP A 322 -2.48 10.94 3.98
C ASP A 322 -1.23 11.52 4.66
N ASP A 323 -1.32 11.80 5.96
CA ASP A 323 -0.25 12.38 6.77
C ASP A 323 0.70 11.33 7.37
N ALA A 324 0.32 10.04 7.33
CA ALA A 324 1.01 8.99 8.08
C ALA A 324 2.48 8.79 7.66
N LEU A 325 2.81 8.99 6.37
CA LEU A 325 4.20 8.87 5.88
C LEU A 325 5.08 9.99 6.46
N ASP A 326 4.61 11.23 6.38
CA ASP A 326 5.34 12.39 6.91
C ASP A 326 5.45 12.29 8.44
N MET A 327 4.40 11.81 9.12
CA MET A 327 4.41 11.55 10.56
C MET A 327 5.45 10.48 10.95
N ALA A 328 5.50 9.36 10.24
CA ALA A 328 6.49 8.31 10.48
C ALA A 328 7.92 8.78 10.19
N HIS A 329 8.11 9.56 9.11
CA HIS A 329 9.41 10.12 8.75
C HIS A 329 9.89 11.13 9.80
N MET A 330 9.00 11.98 10.30
CA MET A 330 9.28 12.89 11.40
C MET A 330 9.70 12.12 12.65
N ALA A 331 8.91 11.12 13.07
CA ALA A 331 9.22 10.29 14.25
C ALA A 331 10.56 9.55 14.11
N ALA A 332 10.88 9.05 12.91
CA ALA A 332 12.16 8.42 12.61
C ALA A 332 13.33 9.41 12.76
N LEU A 333 13.22 10.59 12.17
CA LEU A 333 14.25 11.64 12.25
C LEU A 333 14.46 12.14 13.69
N GLU A 334 13.39 12.29 14.47
CA GLU A 334 13.50 12.65 15.89
C GLU A 334 14.23 11.57 16.69
N LYS A 335 13.88 10.29 16.48
CA LYS A 335 14.51 9.16 17.15
C LYS A 335 15.99 9.01 16.80
N LEU A 336 16.34 9.14 15.52
CA LEU A 336 17.72 9.13 15.06
C LEU A 336 18.51 10.33 15.61
N GLY A 337 17.92 11.53 15.56
CA GLY A 337 18.52 12.76 16.06
C GLY A 337 18.75 12.76 17.58
N ALA A 338 17.93 12.02 18.34
CA ALA A 338 18.11 11.84 19.77
C ALA A 338 19.41 11.06 20.11
N THR A 339 19.84 10.16 19.22
CA THR A 339 21.05 9.34 19.39
C THR A 339 22.27 9.85 18.63
N ALA A 340 22.08 10.70 17.61
CA ALA A 340 23.16 11.26 16.81
C ALA A 340 23.94 12.36 17.55
N ALA A 341 25.08 12.76 16.98
CA ALA A 341 25.94 13.83 17.50
C ALA A 341 26.28 14.87 16.42
N GLY A 342 26.70 16.06 16.86
CA GLY A 342 27.25 17.09 15.98
C GLY A 342 26.31 17.52 14.83
N PRO A 343 26.86 17.73 13.62
CA PRO A 343 26.09 18.19 12.46
C PRO A 343 24.94 17.26 12.04
N GLU A 344 25.11 15.96 12.25
CA GLU A 344 24.08 14.97 11.89
C GLU A 344 22.83 15.13 12.75
N LYS A 345 23.01 15.26 14.08
CA LYS A 345 21.92 15.57 15.01
C LYS A 345 21.18 16.83 14.61
N ALA A 346 21.92 17.91 14.31
CA ALA A 346 21.33 19.17 13.91
C ALA A 346 20.49 19.02 12.63
N MET A 347 20.99 18.29 11.64
CA MET A 347 20.27 18.03 10.38
C MET A 347 19.01 17.20 10.59
N MET A 348 19.08 16.11 11.35
CA MET A 348 17.92 15.23 11.61
C MET A 348 16.79 15.99 12.30
N LEU A 349 17.11 16.71 13.39
CA LEU A 349 16.11 17.48 14.13
C LEU A 349 15.55 18.67 13.33
N ALA A 350 16.38 19.27 12.48
CA ALA A 350 15.95 20.33 11.58
C ALA A 350 14.95 19.84 10.52
N LYS A 351 15.22 18.67 9.90
CA LYS A 351 14.29 18.05 8.94
C LYS A 351 13.00 17.60 9.63
N ALA A 352 13.07 17.05 10.84
CA ALA A 352 11.89 16.73 11.63
C ALA A 352 11.04 17.98 11.91
N ALA A 353 11.65 19.12 12.23
CA ALA A 353 10.93 20.37 12.44
C ALA A 353 10.21 20.86 11.17
N VAL A 354 10.79 20.64 9.98
CA VAL A 354 10.12 20.93 8.69
C VAL A 354 8.87 20.08 8.52
N LEU A 355 8.96 18.76 8.74
CA LEU A 355 7.80 17.88 8.67
C LEU A 355 6.74 18.27 9.71
N LYS A 356 7.15 18.61 10.94
CA LYS A 356 6.25 19.08 11.98
C LYS A 356 5.47 20.34 11.57
N ALA A 357 6.13 21.32 10.95
CA ALA A 357 5.45 22.53 10.49
C ALA A 357 4.48 22.28 9.32
N LYS A 358 4.72 21.23 8.52
CA LYS A 358 3.78 20.79 7.47
C LYS A 358 2.58 20.05 8.04
N LEU A 359 2.83 19.14 8.99
CA LEU A 359 1.81 18.32 9.65
C LEU A 359 0.94 19.13 10.62
N SER A 360 1.47 20.21 11.17
CA SER A 360 0.76 21.08 12.09
C SER A 360 1.02 22.55 11.75
N PRO A 361 0.44 23.06 10.64
CA PRO A 361 0.64 24.44 10.24
C PRO A 361 0.11 25.40 11.30
N VAL A 362 0.93 26.39 11.65
CA VAL A 362 0.52 27.49 12.53
C VAL A 362 0.41 28.78 11.72
N LYS A 363 -0.43 29.72 12.19
CA LYS A 363 -0.49 31.06 11.61
C LYS A 363 0.69 31.89 12.10
N ALA A 364 1.22 32.73 11.21
CA ALA A 364 2.14 33.79 11.60
C ALA A 364 1.40 34.86 12.43
N ALA A 365 2.14 35.65 13.22
CA ALA A 365 1.56 36.70 14.05
C ALA A 365 0.91 37.83 13.24
N HIS A 366 1.39 38.05 12.02
CA HIS A 366 0.88 39.05 11.09
C HIS A 366 0.47 38.42 9.76
N ASP A 367 -0.31 39.14 8.96
CA ASP A 367 -0.65 38.70 7.61
C ASP A 367 0.59 38.57 6.73
N LEU A 368 0.61 37.58 5.83
CA LEU A 368 1.81 37.28 5.02
C LEU A 368 2.41 38.49 4.26
N PRO A 369 1.61 39.45 3.73
CA PRO A 369 2.14 40.66 3.10
C PRO A 369 3.00 41.54 4.03
N ALA A 370 2.83 41.48 5.35
CA ALA A 370 3.64 42.22 6.31
C ALA A 370 5.14 41.85 6.22
N TYR A 371 5.44 40.62 5.82
CA TYR A 371 6.82 40.10 5.71
C TYR A 371 7.46 40.32 4.33
N VAL A 372 6.66 40.68 3.30
CA VAL A 372 7.14 40.87 1.93
C VAL A 372 8.10 42.06 1.86
N GLY A 373 9.23 41.89 1.19
CA GLY A 373 10.24 42.93 1.01
C GLY A 373 11.62 42.39 0.65
N ARG A 374 12.59 43.30 0.53
CA ARG A 374 14.00 42.97 0.33
C ARG A 374 14.78 43.13 1.63
N TYR A 375 15.55 42.11 1.97
CA TYR A 375 16.40 42.05 3.16
C TYR A 375 17.82 41.69 2.70
N GLN A 376 18.62 42.71 2.38
CA GLN A 376 19.95 42.56 1.78
C GLN A 376 19.93 41.68 0.52
N ASP A 377 20.56 40.50 0.57
CA ASP A 377 20.69 39.55 -0.53
C ASP A 377 19.43 38.70 -0.77
N ARG A 378 18.39 38.85 0.08
CA ARG A 378 17.16 38.05 0.06
C ARG A 378 15.94 38.86 -0.35
N ALA A 379 15.13 38.29 -1.22
CA ALA A 379 13.77 38.74 -1.50
C ALA A 379 12.76 37.82 -0.81
N VAL A 380 11.76 38.41 -0.16
CA VAL A 380 10.63 37.70 0.43
C VAL A 380 9.38 38.07 -0.34
N THR A 381 8.66 37.07 -0.82
CA THR A 381 7.48 37.23 -1.69
C THR A 381 6.32 36.39 -1.17
N VAL A 382 5.10 36.82 -1.45
CA VAL A 382 3.89 36.00 -1.27
C VAL A 382 3.46 35.48 -2.64
N ASP A 383 3.08 34.21 -2.69
CA ASP A 383 2.42 33.59 -3.84
C ASP A 383 1.29 32.71 -3.32
N LYS A 384 0.06 33.09 -3.69
CA LYS A 384 -1.19 32.61 -3.09
C LYS A 384 -1.12 32.78 -1.56
N ASP A 385 -1.28 31.68 -0.82
CA ASP A 385 -1.33 31.67 0.64
C ASP A 385 0.00 31.23 1.27
N ALA A 386 1.12 31.40 0.56
CA ALA A 386 2.44 30.99 1.03
C ALA A 386 3.48 32.09 0.87
N LEU A 387 4.33 32.21 1.89
CA LEU A 387 5.49 33.09 1.91
C LEU A 387 6.71 32.33 1.36
N TYR A 388 7.53 33.01 0.58
CA TYR A 388 8.73 32.44 -0.04
C TYR A 388 9.92 33.36 0.17
N SER A 389 11.07 32.78 0.49
CA SER A 389 12.36 33.46 0.55
C SER A 389 13.21 33.02 -0.64
N GLN A 390 13.95 33.95 -1.22
CA GLN A 390 14.91 33.65 -2.28
C GLN A 390 16.17 34.50 -2.09
N ARG A 391 17.33 33.86 -1.97
CA ARG A 391 18.62 34.54 -2.08
C ARG A 391 18.90 34.91 -3.53
N THR A 392 19.67 35.98 -3.75
CA THR A 392 20.12 36.39 -5.08
C THR A 392 20.84 35.23 -5.79
N GLY A 393 20.29 34.81 -6.93
CA GLY A 393 20.80 33.65 -7.70
C GLY A 393 20.51 32.27 -7.11
N GLY A 394 19.83 32.18 -5.96
CA GLY A 394 19.49 30.93 -5.29
C GLY A 394 18.08 30.41 -5.61
N PRO A 395 17.76 29.17 -5.22
CA PRO A 395 16.42 28.62 -5.36
C PRO A 395 15.44 29.35 -4.44
N ARG A 396 14.19 29.43 -4.89
CA ARG A 396 13.06 29.91 -4.09
C ARG A 396 12.70 28.82 -3.08
N THR A 397 12.55 29.19 -1.80
CA THR A 397 12.16 28.27 -0.73
C THR A 397 10.91 28.77 -0.02
N ARG A 398 10.00 27.86 0.32
CA ARG A 398 8.81 28.21 1.10
C ARG A 398 9.20 28.45 2.55
N LEU A 399 8.59 29.46 3.16
CA LEU A 399 8.68 29.75 4.57
C LEU A 399 7.46 29.16 5.28
N LEU A 400 7.71 28.23 6.20
CA LEU A 400 6.67 27.63 7.04
C LEU A 400 6.69 28.33 8.39
N ALA A 401 5.57 28.91 8.80
CA ALA A 401 5.47 29.56 10.10
C ALA A 401 5.62 28.52 11.21
N VAL A 402 6.34 28.90 12.28
CA VAL A 402 6.55 28.06 13.48
C VAL A 402 6.14 28.76 14.78
N GLY A 403 5.43 29.89 14.67
CA GLY A 403 4.88 30.67 15.78
C GLY A 403 5.46 32.09 15.80
N GLY A 404 4.66 33.05 16.26
CA GLY A 404 5.04 34.46 16.25
C GLY A 404 5.41 34.94 14.85
N ASP A 405 6.51 35.67 14.76
CA ASP A 405 7.11 36.15 13.51
C ASP A 405 8.27 35.26 13.03
N ALA A 406 8.29 33.98 13.43
CA ALA A 406 9.34 33.02 13.10
C ALA A 406 8.90 32.00 12.04
N PHE A 407 9.82 31.68 11.13
CA PHE A 407 9.63 30.75 10.04
C PHE A 407 10.84 29.83 9.86
N ILE A 408 10.59 28.62 9.36
CA ILE A 408 11.62 27.69 8.90
C ILE A 408 11.62 27.64 7.37
N MET A 409 12.79 27.42 6.77
CA MET A 409 12.91 27.25 5.32
C MET A 409 12.71 25.78 4.95
N GLU A 410 11.75 25.51 4.07
CA GLU A 410 11.41 24.14 3.67
C GLU A 410 12.58 23.40 3.01
N SER A 411 13.33 24.09 2.14
CA SER A 411 14.47 23.51 1.41
C SER A 411 15.84 23.77 2.05
N ASP A 412 15.89 24.49 3.16
CA ASP A 412 17.11 24.75 3.94
C ASP A 412 16.81 24.56 5.43
N PRO A 413 16.63 23.31 5.88
CA PRO A 413 16.10 23.01 7.20
C PRO A 413 16.98 23.55 8.35
N LEU A 414 18.28 23.73 8.11
CA LEU A 414 19.23 24.29 9.08
C LEU A 414 19.11 25.80 9.26
N THR A 415 18.28 26.48 8.46
CA THR A 415 18.09 27.93 8.51
C THR A 415 16.67 28.28 8.94
N ARG A 416 16.59 29.16 9.93
CA ARG A 416 15.35 29.79 10.40
C ARG A 416 15.42 31.29 10.16
N VAL A 417 14.27 31.93 10.08
CA VAL A 417 14.17 33.38 10.05
C VAL A 417 13.19 33.88 11.08
N GLU A 418 13.52 34.99 11.71
CA GLU A 418 12.66 35.68 12.68
C GLU A 418 12.55 37.13 12.26
N TYR A 419 11.33 37.64 12.11
CA TYR A 419 11.11 39.01 11.68
C TYR A 419 10.87 39.92 12.87
N VAL A 420 11.40 41.14 12.79
CA VAL A 420 11.00 42.25 13.65
C VAL A 420 9.97 43.06 12.88
N VAL A 421 8.76 43.15 13.42
CA VAL A 421 7.63 43.88 12.84
C VAL A 421 7.37 45.15 13.64
N ALA A 422 7.27 46.28 12.95
CA ALA A 422 6.89 47.57 13.51
C ALA A 422 5.78 48.18 12.64
N ASP A 423 4.76 48.75 13.27
CA ASP A 423 3.60 49.35 12.60
C ASP A 423 2.96 48.42 11.54
N GLY A 424 2.88 47.12 11.85
CA GLY A 424 2.30 46.10 10.99
C GLY A 424 3.15 45.69 9.77
N LYS A 425 4.40 46.14 9.68
CA LYS A 425 5.32 45.81 8.59
C LYS A 425 6.68 45.33 9.12
N ALA A 426 7.22 44.27 8.53
CA ALA A 426 8.54 43.79 8.89
C ALA A 426 9.62 44.83 8.50
N VAL A 427 10.47 45.19 9.47
CA VAL A 427 11.56 46.18 9.32
C VAL A 427 12.94 45.53 9.29
N SER A 428 13.08 44.31 9.81
CA SER A 428 14.29 43.50 9.66
C SER A 428 13.98 42.01 9.78
N MET A 429 14.89 41.19 9.27
CA MET A 429 14.86 39.73 9.38
C MET A 429 16.17 39.26 10.01
N GLU A 430 16.10 38.43 11.05
CA GLU A 430 17.24 37.70 11.58
C GLU A 430 17.31 36.33 10.93
N VAL A 431 18.44 36.02 10.28
CA VAL A 431 18.74 34.67 9.79
C VAL A 431 19.45 33.91 10.89
N ILE A 432 18.85 32.81 11.35
CA ILE A 432 19.33 31.99 12.45
C ILE A 432 19.78 30.64 11.89
N ARG A 433 21.05 30.26 12.13
CA ARG A 433 21.58 28.96 11.70
C ARG A 433 21.52 27.92 12.82
N ALA A 434 21.72 26.66 12.46
CA ALA A 434 21.69 25.54 13.40
C ALA A 434 22.77 25.60 14.50
N ASP A 435 23.87 26.33 14.30
CA ASP A 435 24.89 26.59 15.32
C ASP A 435 24.51 27.73 16.29
N GLY A 436 23.32 28.32 16.11
CA GLY A 436 22.82 29.44 16.90
C GLY A 436 23.32 30.81 16.44
N SER A 437 24.16 30.88 15.40
CA SER A 437 24.57 32.16 14.83
C SER A 437 23.37 32.92 14.27
N ARG A 438 23.33 34.22 14.56
CA ARG A 438 22.28 35.14 14.13
C ARG A 438 22.88 36.24 13.27
N GLN A 439 22.26 36.49 12.12
CA GLN A 439 22.63 37.59 11.24
C GLN A 439 21.40 38.47 10.99
N LYS A 440 21.45 39.71 11.48
CA LYS A 440 20.41 40.71 11.22
C LYS A 440 20.54 41.25 9.79
N GLN A 441 19.45 41.19 9.04
CA GLN A 441 19.31 41.73 7.70
C GLN A 441 18.22 42.81 7.73
N PRO A 442 18.59 44.11 7.76
CA PRO A 442 17.63 45.20 7.65
C PRO A 442 16.87 45.12 6.33
N ARG A 443 15.61 45.56 6.36
CA ARG A 443 14.85 45.79 5.14
C ARG A 443 15.46 46.94 4.34
N THR A 444 15.53 46.79 3.02
CA THR A 444 16.21 47.73 2.12
C THR A 444 15.29 48.37 1.08
N ASP A 445 13.98 48.13 1.17
CA ASP A 445 12.96 48.62 0.23
C ASP A 445 11.73 49.25 0.91
#